data_AF-A0A953GJ13-F1
#
_entry.id   AF-A0A953GJ13-F1
#
_cell.length_a   1.000
_cell.length_b   1.000
_cell.length_c   1.000
_cell.angle_alpha   90.00
_cell.angle_beta   90.00
_cell.angle_gamma   90.00
#
_symmetry.space_group_name_H-M   'P 1'
#
loop_
_entity.id
_entity.type
_entity.pdbx_description
1 polymer ?
#
loop_
_entity_poly.entity_id
_entity_poly.type
_entity_poly.pdbx_seq_one_letter_code
_entity_poly.pdbx_strand_id
1 'polypeptide(L)'
;MRPSSAVLVCGALLAAAVLVADWRIEAPAAAAASAEALAPAWSGPAITFTPVITSGLDQPLFLTHDGTEGEMYIAEKQGKVRVYETGEGVLPTPFLTVSVTGLVDAGLLGLAFEPDYETNGRFYITYVDTEGNLRLERRMRSATNPYQSDPLAVTRLITLPNPDSFYHYGGWIGFGPDDFLYMTVGDGGPQDDPHCNGQDASTLHGSILRLDVIGELTYTVPVSNAFVSGQAAEVWARGVRSPWRASFDRGTGDLYFGDVGYNDWEEINRAPAGSAAGLNFGWNRFEGPMATSTISCPDNPPYQTAIVSYTHAVGNSVIGGYVYRGYAYPWLQGLYFYGDYGSGRLAIVEPTGPGQVAASILTQTFGTNTISSLGEDARGELYAVSLLGTVYRMSSDLGLPPRAYIPSVVHP
;
A
#
# COMPACT_ATOMS: atom_id res chain seq x y z
N MET A 1 -41.46 32.67 76.16
CA MET A 1 -40.45 31.83 76.84
C MET A 1 -39.90 30.84 75.84
N ARG A 2 -38.57 30.82 75.65
CA ARG A 2 -37.81 29.70 75.04
C ARG A 2 -37.80 28.52 76.06
N PRO A 3 -37.62 27.24 75.66
CA PRO A 3 -36.32 26.78 75.16
C PRO A 3 -36.31 25.77 74.00
N SER A 4 -35.13 25.72 73.41
CA SER A 4 -34.61 24.85 72.37
C SER A 4 -34.41 23.40 72.84
N SER A 5 -34.43 22.44 71.92
CA SER A 5 -33.57 21.25 71.96
C SER A 5 -33.45 20.65 70.55
N ALA A 6 -32.21 20.50 70.10
CA ALA A 6 -31.82 19.89 68.86
C ALA A 6 -31.84 18.35 69.00
N VAL A 7 -32.21 17.65 67.93
CA VAL A 7 -31.90 16.21 67.76
C VAL A 7 -31.24 16.05 66.40
N LEU A 8 -30.06 15.44 66.42
CA LEU A 8 -29.20 15.14 65.29
C LEU A 8 -29.47 13.69 64.82
N VAL A 9 -29.60 13.54 63.50
CA VAL A 9 -29.09 12.45 62.63
C VAL A 9 -29.56 11.00 62.86
N CYS A 10 -30.26 10.46 61.84
CA CYS A 10 -29.77 9.34 61.04
C CYS A 10 -30.60 9.23 59.74
N GLY A 11 -30.12 9.85 58.66
CA GLY A 11 -30.64 9.61 57.31
C GLY A 11 -30.03 8.32 56.77
N ALA A 12 -30.86 7.30 56.56
CA ALA A 12 -30.46 6.10 55.84
C ALA A 12 -30.29 6.46 54.35
N LEU A 13 -29.05 6.54 53.89
CA LEU A 13 -28.72 6.54 52.47
C LEU A 13 -28.92 5.12 51.93
N LEU A 14 -29.99 4.90 51.16
CA LEU A 14 -30.07 3.77 50.25
C LEU A 14 -29.02 3.95 49.17
N ALA A 15 -27.91 3.23 49.27
CA ALA A 15 -26.99 3.03 48.15
C ALA A 15 -27.68 2.12 47.14
N ALA A 16 -28.24 2.70 46.08
CA ALA A 16 -28.60 1.96 44.89
C ALA A 16 -27.30 1.45 44.25
N ALA A 17 -27.01 0.16 44.41
CA ALA A 17 -25.96 -0.51 43.67
C ALA A 17 -26.34 -0.48 42.18
N VAL A 18 -25.80 0.48 41.44
CA VAL A 18 -25.74 0.40 39.98
C VAL A 18 -24.81 -0.76 39.68
N LEU A 19 -25.38 -1.87 39.23
CA LEU A 19 -24.66 -2.91 38.52
C LEU A 19 -24.04 -2.25 37.28
N VAL A 20 -22.79 -1.81 37.41
CA VAL A 20 -21.96 -1.57 36.23
C VAL A 20 -21.73 -2.94 35.64
N ALA A 21 -22.49 -3.25 34.59
CA ALA A 21 -22.19 -4.40 33.76
C ALA A 21 -20.79 -4.15 33.20
N ASP A 22 -19.80 -4.89 33.70
CA ASP A 22 -18.49 -5.02 33.07
C ASP A 22 -18.74 -5.59 31.66
N TRP A 23 -18.93 -4.70 30.68
CA TRP A 23 -18.82 -5.04 29.28
C TRP A 23 -17.33 -5.23 29.02
N ARG A 24 -16.82 -6.41 29.42
CA ARG A 24 -15.58 -6.90 28.88
C ARG A 24 -15.78 -6.93 27.37
N ILE A 25 -14.92 -6.18 26.67
CA ILE A 25 -14.79 -6.21 25.22
C ILE A 25 -14.43 -7.66 24.87
N GLU A 26 -15.43 -8.47 24.56
CA GLU A 26 -15.19 -9.71 23.84
C GLU A 26 -14.77 -9.26 22.45
N ALA A 27 -13.48 -9.43 22.14
CA ALA A 27 -13.01 -9.37 20.77
C ALA A 27 -13.97 -10.20 19.91
N PRO A 28 -14.42 -9.72 18.74
CA PRO A 28 -15.14 -10.59 17.83
C PRO A 28 -14.28 -11.83 17.62
N ALA A 29 -14.89 -13.01 17.68
CA ALA A 29 -14.26 -14.27 17.33
C ALA A 29 -13.95 -14.27 15.83
N ALA A 30 -12.95 -13.48 15.43
CA ALA A 30 -12.29 -13.56 14.16
C ALA A 30 -11.44 -14.81 14.18
N ALA A 31 -11.51 -15.60 13.11
CA ALA A 31 -10.56 -16.68 12.87
C ALA A 31 -9.16 -16.14 13.13
N ALA A 32 -8.44 -16.77 14.07
CA ALA A 32 -7.15 -16.31 14.56
C ALA A 32 -6.24 -15.89 13.39
N ALA A 33 -5.98 -14.58 13.28
CA ALA A 33 -4.89 -14.09 12.46
C ALA A 33 -3.62 -14.77 12.98
N SER A 34 -2.98 -15.56 12.12
CA SER A 34 -1.76 -16.27 12.47
C SER A 34 -0.68 -15.24 12.78
N ALA A 35 -0.26 -15.16 14.05
CA ALA A 35 0.99 -14.52 14.41
C ALA A 35 2.12 -15.22 13.64
N GLU A 36 2.73 -14.52 12.69
CA GLU A 36 3.73 -15.09 11.78
C GLU A 36 5.07 -15.43 12.46
N ALA A 37 5.17 -15.34 13.80
CA ALA A 37 6.36 -15.74 14.55
C ALA A 37 6.79 -17.21 14.30
N LEU A 38 6.00 -17.98 13.54
CA LEU A 38 6.22 -19.37 13.17
C LEU A 38 5.95 -19.69 11.69
N ALA A 39 5.91 -18.73 10.76
CA ALA A 39 5.75 -19.08 9.35
C ALA A 39 6.88 -20.04 8.93
N PRO A 40 6.55 -21.21 8.35
CA PRO A 40 7.57 -22.14 7.89
C PRO A 40 8.36 -21.55 6.73
N ALA A 41 9.56 -22.08 6.52
CA ALA A 41 10.26 -21.85 5.27
C ALA A 41 9.40 -22.41 4.11
N TRP A 42 9.40 -21.68 3.00
CA TRP A 42 8.82 -22.13 1.75
C TRP A 42 9.33 -23.53 1.39
N SER A 43 8.39 -24.45 1.12
CA SER A 43 8.69 -25.87 0.87
C SER A 43 8.42 -26.32 -0.56
N GLY A 44 7.94 -25.40 -1.41
CA GLY A 44 7.76 -25.67 -2.84
C GLY A 44 9.04 -25.49 -3.65
N PRO A 45 8.92 -25.39 -4.98
CA PRO A 45 10.05 -25.21 -5.90
C PRO A 45 10.89 -23.97 -5.55
N ALA A 46 12.18 -24.00 -5.85
CA ALA A 46 13.09 -22.93 -5.47
C ALA A 46 12.72 -21.63 -6.20
N ILE A 47 12.59 -20.53 -5.46
CA ILE A 47 12.32 -19.21 -6.01
C ILE A 47 13.55 -18.34 -5.77
N THR A 48 14.03 -17.66 -6.81
CA THR A 48 15.23 -16.82 -6.76
C THR A 48 15.02 -15.51 -7.50
N PHE A 49 15.43 -14.42 -6.88
CA PHE A 49 15.51 -13.08 -7.44
C PHE A 49 16.94 -12.81 -7.88
N THR A 50 17.15 -12.70 -9.19
CA THR A 50 18.48 -12.52 -9.81
C THR A 50 18.63 -11.10 -10.33
N PRO A 51 19.77 -10.41 -10.12
CA PRO A 51 19.98 -9.06 -10.64
C PRO A 51 19.81 -9.00 -12.16
N VAL A 52 19.02 -8.04 -12.65
CA VAL A 52 18.80 -7.79 -14.09
C VAL A 52 19.09 -6.34 -14.48
N ILE A 53 19.03 -5.40 -13.53
CA ILE A 53 19.51 -4.02 -13.70
C ILE A 53 20.46 -3.75 -12.54
N THR A 54 21.73 -3.46 -12.83
CA THR A 54 22.79 -3.29 -11.82
C THR A 54 23.47 -1.92 -11.86
N SER A 55 23.04 -1.05 -12.79
CA SER A 55 23.57 0.31 -12.94
C SER A 55 22.53 1.21 -13.61
N GLY A 56 22.75 2.52 -13.53
CA GLY A 56 21.89 3.52 -14.18
C GLY A 56 20.63 3.93 -13.40
N LEU A 57 20.47 3.41 -12.17
CA LEU A 57 19.41 3.76 -11.23
C LEU A 57 20.00 4.40 -9.95
N ASP A 58 19.29 5.37 -9.39
CA ASP A 58 19.59 6.05 -8.13
C ASP A 58 18.35 6.00 -7.22
N GLN A 59 18.43 5.19 -6.15
CA GLN A 59 17.34 5.02 -5.19
C GLN A 59 15.97 4.69 -5.83
N PRO A 60 15.87 3.61 -6.63
CA PRO A 60 14.58 3.20 -7.19
C PRO A 60 13.64 2.77 -6.05
N LEU A 61 12.41 3.25 -6.13
CA LEU A 61 11.35 3.04 -5.13
C LEU A 61 10.17 2.28 -5.65
N PHE A 62 9.94 2.26 -6.95
CA PHE A 62 8.76 1.62 -7.52
C PHE A 62 9.04 1.23 -8.97
N LEU A 63 8.50 0.09 -9.39
CA LEU A 63 8.61 -0.44 -10.74
C LEU A 63 7.23 -0.87 -11.19
N THR A 64 6.83 -0.42 -12.38
CA THR A 64 5.58 -0.78 -13.04
C THR A 64 5.76 -0.77 -14.56
N HIS A 65 4.69 -0.98 -15.31
CA HIS A 65 4.65 -0.94 -16.76
C HIS A 65 3.45 -0.10 -17.23
N ASP A 66 3.51 0.36 -18.48
CA ASP A 66 2.39 1.05 -19.15
C ASP A 66 1.50 0.08 -19.96
N GLY A 67 1.88 -1.20 -20.02
CA GLY A 67 1.23 -2.25 -20.81
C GLY A 67 2.07 -2.72 -21.99
N THR A 68 3.11 -1.98 -22.35
CA THR A 68 4.03 -2.33 -23.44
C THR A 68 4.97 -3.45 -22.99
N GLU A 69 4.95 -4.59 -23.69
CA GLU A 69 5.84 -5.70 -23.38
C GLU A 69 7.30 -5.34 -23.60
N GLY A 70 8.14 -5.63 -22.61
CA GLY A 70 9.59 -5.37 -22.68
C GLY A 70 10.00 -3.99 -22.18
N GLU A 71 9.04 -3.15 -21.79
CA GLU A 71 9.26 -1.84 -21.17
C GLU A 71 8.88 -1.86 -19.69
N MET A 72 9.69 -1.20 -18.86
CA MET A 72 9.41 -0.99 -17.44
C MET A 72 9.72 0.46 -17.06
N TYR A 73 8.88 1.04 -16.21
CA TYR A 73 9.02 2.38 -15.67
C TYR A 73 9.38 2.30 -14.20
N ILE A 74 10.48 2.96 -13.84
CA ILE A 74 11.09 2.87 -12.52
C ILE A 74 11.11 4.26 -11.90
N ALA A 75 10.29 4.48 -10.89
CA ALA A 75 10.30 5.73 -10.13
C ALA A 75 11.43 5.70 -9.10
N GLU A 76 12.26 6.73 -9.12
CA GLU A 76 13.37 6.98 -8.22
C GLU A 76 12.97 7.99 -7.15
N LYS A 77 13.37 7.73 -5.91
CA LYS A 77 13.10 8.59 -4.74
C LYS A 77 13.37 10.06 -5.02
N GLN A 78 14.44 10.34 -5.76
CA GLN A 78 14.94 11.68 -6.07
C GLN A 78 14.17 12.39 -7.21
N GLY A 79 12.93 11.97 -7.49
CA GLY A 79 12.03 12.72 -8.37
C GLY A 79 12.18 12.42 -9.85
N LYS A 80 12.65 11.23 -10.22
CA LYS A 80 12.79 10.81 -11.63
C LYS A 80 11.99 9.56 -11.91
N VAL A 81 11.46 9.45 -13.12
CA VAL A 81 11.02 8.17 -13.68
C VAL A 81 12.01 7.77 -14.76
N ARG A 82 12.62 6.59 -14.63
CA ARG A 82 13.52 5.98 -15.60
C ARG A 82 12.72 4.97 -16.45
N VAL A 83 13.11 4.81 -17.70
CA VAL A 83 12.58 3.75 -18.57
C VAL A 83 13.66 2.70 -18.76
N TYR A 84 13.30 1.44 -18.59
CA TYR A 84 14.09 0.30 -19.02
C TYR A 84 13.42 -0.33 -20.24
N GLU A 85 14.20 -0.59 -21.29
CA GLU A 85 13.76 -1.31 -22.47
C GLU A 85 14.60 -2.57 -22.66
N THR A 86 13.94 -3.69 -22.98
CA THR A 86 14.60 -4.98 -23.18
C THR A 86 15.53 -4.92 -24.40
N GLY A 87 16.82 -5.11 -24.17
CA GLY A 87 17.87 -5.06 -25.21
C GLY A 87 18.70 -3.78 -25.16
N GLU A 88 18.10 -2.65 -24.79
CA GLU A 88 18.78 -1.35 -24.65
C GLU A 88 19.22 -1.06 -23.20
N GLY A 89 18.48 -1.57 -22.21
CA GLY A 89 18.72 -1.31 -20.80
C GLY A 89 18.02 -0.05 -20.31
N VAL A 90 18.57 0.59 -19.28
CA VAL A 90 18.02 1.85 -18.74
C VAL A 90 18.33 3.00 -19.71
N LEU A 91 17.30 3.65 -20.24
CA LEU A 91 17.45 4.75 -21.17
C LEU A 91 18.16 5.95 -20.52
N PRO A 92 19.00 6.70 -21.26
CA PRO A 92 19.81 7.77 -20.68
C PRO A 92 18.95 8.93 -20.16
N THR A 93 17.94 9.35 -20.92
CA THR A 93 17.04 10.44 -20.54
C THR A 93 15.88 9.90 -19.69
N PRO A 94 15.57 10.50 -18.53
CA PRO A 94 14.42 10.10 -17.74
C PRO A 94 13.10 10.44 -18.47
N PHE A 95 12.08 9.61 -18.25
CA PHE A 95 10.71 9.86 -18.70
C PHE A 95 10.13 11.13 -18.06
N LEU A 96 10.36 11.30 -16.77
CA LEU A 96 9.88 12.44 -15.98
C LEU A 96 10.98 12.92 -15.04
N THR A 97 11.01 14.22 -14.76
CA THR A 97 11.69 14.78 -13.59
C THR A 97 10.77 15.77 -12.88
N VAL A 98 10.70 15.68 -11.55
CA VAL A 98 9.90 16.54 -10.68
C VAL A 98 10.71 16.88 -9.43
N SER A 99 10.57 18.09 -8.90
CA SER A 99 11.24 18.50 -7.68
C SER A 99 10.53 17.93 -6.46
N VAL A 100 11.29 17.23 -5.62
CA VAL A 100 10.80 16.53 -4.43
C VAL A 100 11.68 16.83 -3.22
N THR A 101 11.17 16.58 -2.02
CA THR A 101 12.01 16.37 -0.84
C THR A 101 12.33 14.88 -0.71
N GLY A 102 13.60 14.53 -0.45
CA GLY A 102 14.07 13.14 -0.33
C GLY A 102 14.23 12.65 1.11
N LEU A 103 13.65 13.35 2.08
CA LEU A 103 13.77 13.08 3.52
C LEU A 103 13.00 11.80 3.89
N VAL A 104 13.60 10.96 4.75
CA VAL A 104 12.95 9.77 5.35
C VAL A 104 12.24 8.89 4.31
N ASP A 105 10.91 8.85 4.27
CA ASP A 105 10.08 8.07 3.34
C ASP A 105 9.46 8.94 2.23
N ALA A 106 9.76 10.24 2.18
CA ALA A 106 9.36 11.17 1.14
C ALA A 106 10.14 10.98 -0.17
N GLY A 107 9.57 11.48 -1.26
CA GLY A 107 10.19 11.43 -2.59
C GLY A 107 9.12 11.36 -3.67
N LEU A 108 9.46 10.77 -4.82
CA LEU A 108 8.48 10.28 -5.79
C LEU A 108 8.00 8.88 -5.35
N LEU A 109 6.72 8.78 -4.97
CA LEU A 109 6.19 7.65 -4.19
C LEU A 109 5.40 6.66 -5.03
N GLY A 110 4.64 7.14 -6.00
CA GLY A 110 3.76 6.33 -6.83
C GLY A 110 3.69 6.81 -8.27
N LEU A 111 3.36 5.86 -9.16
CA LEU A 111 3.22 6.04 -10.60
C LEU A 111 2.10 5.10 -11.08
N ALA A 112 1.13 5.62 -11.81
CA ALA A 112 0.09 4.80 -12.43
C ALA A 112 -0.20 5.32 -13.84
N PHE A 113 -0.26 4.42 -14.82
CA PHE A 113 -0.73 4.73 -16.16
C PHE A 113 -2.24 4.56 -16.22
N GLU A 114 -2.95 5.49 -16.88
CA GLU A 114 -4.39 5.32 -17.11
C GLU A 114 -4.63 4.07 -17.97
N PRO A 115 -5.74 3.31 -17.80
CA PRO A 115 -5.98 2.09 -18.58
C PRO A 115 -5.88 2.30 -20.10
N ASP A 116 -6.29 3.47 -20.59
CA ASP A 116 -6.21 3.86 -22.01
C ASP A 116 -4.91 4.60 -22.39
N TYR A 117 -3.82 4.45 -21.62
CA TYR A 117 -2.55 5.18 -21.79
C TYR A 117 -1.98 5.11 -23.20
N GLU A 118 -2.09 3.95 -23.86
CA GLU A 118 -1.62 3.79 -25.24
C GLU A 118 -2.20 4.88 -26.16
N THR A 119 -3.48 5.19 -25.96
CA THR A 119 -4.23 6.16 -26.78
C THR A 119 -4.18 7.58 -26.24
N ASN A 120 -4.32 7.77 -24.92
CA ASN A 120 -4.51 9.09 -24.31
C ASN A 120 -3.23 9.66 -23.70
N GLY A 121 -2.19 8.84 -23.49
CA GLY A 121 -0.91 9.24 -22.90
C GLY A 121 -0.99 9.73 -21.45
N ARG A 122 -2.11 9.56 -20.74
CA ARG A 122 -2.33 10.06 -19.39
C ARG A 122 -1.76 9.12 -18.34
N PHE A 123 -1.02 9.70 -17.40
CA PHE A 123 -0.49 8.97 -16.26
C PHE A 123 -0.50 9.88 -15.03
N TYR A 124 -0.33 9.28 -13.87
CA TYR A 124 -0.48 9.91 -12.57
C TYR A 124 0.76 9.65 -11.75
N ILE A 125 1.13 10.63 -10.93
CA ILE A 125 2.23 10.52 -9.98
C ILE A 125 1.80 11.03 -8.62
N THR A 126 2.36 10.42 -7.59
CA THR A 126 2.34 10.93 -6.23
C THR A 126 3.74 11.22 -5.76
N TYR A 127 3.95 12.38 -5.16
CA TYR A 127 5.24 12.78 -4.64
C TYR A 127 5.09 13.78 -3.50
N VAL A 128 6.14 13.90 -2.69
CA VAL A 128 6.22 14.95 -1.66
C VAL A 128 7.03 16.11 -2.24
N ASP A 129 6.40 17.28 -2.32
CA ASP A 129 7.05 18.47 -2.84
C ASP A 129 8.12 19.04 -1.88
N THR A 130 8.79 20.11 -2.29
CA THR A 130 9.84 20.76 -1.48
C THR A 130 9.31 21.47 -0.23
N GLU A 131 8.00 21.63 -0.11
CA GLU A 131 7.31 22.21 1.05
C GLU A 131 6.80 21.13 2.03
N GLY A 132 6.94 19.83 1.68
CA GLY A 132 6.46 18.72 2.50
C GLY A 132 5.00 18.33 2.25
N ASN A 133 4.37 18.82 1.18
CA ASN A 133 3.00 18.41 0.85
C ASN A 133 3.02 17.15 -0.02
N LEU A 134 2.16 16.18 0.30
CA LEU A 134 1.85 15.08 -0.59
C LEU A 134 0.98 15.60 -1.75
N ARG A 135 1.44 15.37 -2.97
CA ARG A 135 0.78 15.79 -4.21
C ARG A 135 0.29 14.57 -4.98
N LEU A 136 -0.89 14.69 -5.58
CA LEU A 136 -1.32 13.85 -6.70
C LEU A 136 -1.41 14.72 -7.94
N GLU A 137 -0.71 14.34 -9.01
CA GLU A 137 -0.75 15.04 -10.28
C GLU A 137 -1.06 14.09 -11.43
N ARG A 138 -1.88 14.57 -12.36
CA ARG A 138 -1.99 14.00 -13.70
C ARG A 138 -0.98 14.66 -14.62
N ARG A 139 -0.32 13.83 -15.43
CA ARG A 139 0.65 14.18 -16.46
C ARG A 139 0.25 13.57 -17.79
N MET A 140 0.92 13.98 -18.86
CA MET A 140 0.70 13.45 -20.21
C MET A 140 2.03 13.11 -20.87
N ARG A 141 2.08 12.01 -21.62
CA ARG A 141 3.19 11.63 -22.50
C ARG A 141 3.40 12.70 -23.56
N SER A 142 4.65 12.96 -23.92
CA SER A 142 5.01 13.87 -25.01
C SER A 142 4.47 13.36 -26.34
N ALA A 143 3.91 14.28 -27.14
CA ALA A 143 3.41 13.97 -28.48
C ALA A 143 4.54 13.62 -29.48
N THR A 144 5.80 13.92 -29.15
CA THR A 144 6.95 13.76 -30.05
C THR A 144 7.96 12.70 -29.58
N ASN A 145 7.86 12.25 -28.33
CA ASN A 145 8.73 11.21 -27.78
C ASN A 145 7.95 10.36 -26.75
N PRO A 146 7.70 9.06 -27.04
CA PRO A 146 6.92 8.22 -26.14
C PRO A 146 7.63 7.96 -24.80
N TYR A 147 8.95 8.10 -24.76
CA TYR A 147 9.77 7.93 -23.55
C TYR A 147 10.00 9.24 -22.79
N GLN A 148 9.13 10.25 -22.97
CA GLN A 148 9.16 11.49 -22.20
C GLN A 148 7.75 11.96 -21.82
N SER A 149 7.63 12.58 -20.66
CA SER A 149 6.47 13.39 -20.26
C SER A 149 6.50 14.74 -20.98
N ASP A 150 5.33 15.26 -21.34
CA ASP A 150 5.15 16.66 -21.70
C ASP A 150 5.33 17.53 -20.43
N PRO A 151 6.29 18.47 -20.40
CA PRO A 151 6.52 19.31 -19.23
C PRO A 151 5.43 20.36 -18.99
N LEU A 152 4.58 20.66 -19.97
CA LEU A 152 3.50 21.65 -19.87
C LEU A 152 2.16 21.01 -19.48
N ALA A 153 1.99 19.71 -19.71
CA ALA A 153 0.76 18.99 -19.41
C ALA A 153 0.73 18.52 -17.94
N VAL A 154 0.48 19.45 -17.03
CA VAL A 154 0.39 19.18 -15.58
C VAL A 154 -0.97 19.60 -15.05
N THR A 155 -1.69 18.68 -14.41
CA THR A 155 -2.91 18.98 -13.65
C THR A 155 -2.75 18.49 -12.23
N ARG A 156 -2.83 19.41 -11.26
CA ARG A 156 -2.80 19.06 -9.84
C ARG A 156 -4.19 18.65 -9.37
N LEU A 157 -4.28 17.47 -8.78
CA LEU A 157 -5.54 16.90 -8.31
C LEU A 157 -5.66 17.03 -6.80
N ILE A 158 -4.68 16.54 -6.05
CA ILE A 158 -4.67 16.63 -4.58
C ILE A 158 -3.41 17.36 -4.11
N THR A 159 -3.60 18.17 -3.08
CA THR A 159 -2.53 18.73 -2.25
C THR A 159 -2.89 18.47 -0.80
N LEU A 160 -2.12 17.63 -0.14
CA LEU A 160 -2.31 17.30 1.25
C LEU A 160 -1.08 17.74 2.05
N PRO A 161 -1.18 18.83 2.84
CA PRO A 161 -0.13 19.23 3.75
C PRO A 161 0.12 18.15 4.81
N ASN A 162 1.38 17.95 5.19
CA ASN A 162 1.77 17.08 6.31
C ASN A 162 2.55 17.89 7.37
N PRO A 163 1.89 18.78 8.12
CA PRO A 163 2.58 19.79 8.94
C PRO A 163 3.34 19.21 10.14
N ASP A 164 2.95 18.02 10.61
CA ASP A 164 3.46 17.47 11.86
C ASP A 164 4.66 16.53 11.69
N SER A 165 4.96 16.09 10.46
CA SER A 165 6.07 15.17 10.21
C SER A 165 6.58 15.14 8.75
N PHE A 166 7.72 14.47 8.56
CA PHE A 166 8.20 14.04 7.23
C PHE A 166 8.13 12.52 7.10
N TYR A 167 7.14 11.88 7.73
CA TYR A 167 6.95 10.45 7.66
C TYR A 167 5.47 10.05 7.58
N HIS A 168 5.23 8.80 7.22
CA HIS A 168 3.92 8.18 7.02
C HIS A 168 3.12 8.88 5.90
N TYR A 169 3.76 9.12 4.75
CA TYR A 169 3.06 9.65 3.58
C TYR A 169 2.20 8.59 2.88
N GLY A 170 2.66 7.34 2.86
CA GLY A 170 2.10 6.30 1.98
C GLY A 170 2.37 6.65 0.51
N GLY A 171 1.34 7.02 -0.23
CA GLY A 171 1.47 7.57 -1.58
C GLY A 171 1.55 6.53 -2.69
N TRP A 172 1.17 5.27 -2.47
CA TRP A 172 0.92 4.36 -3.58
C TRP A 172 -0.30 4.82 -4.39
N ILE A 173 -0.28 4.61 -5.70
CA ILE A 173 -1.44 4.80 -6.58
C ILE A 173 -1.60 3.64 -7.56
N GLY A 174 -2.84 3.32 -7.91
CA GLY A 174 -3.18 2.32 -8.92
C GLY A 174 -4.65 2.37 -9.32
N PHE A 175 -4.95 1.92 -10.54
CA PHE A 175 -6.34 1.81 -11.00
C PHE A 175 -6.95 0.49 -10.53
N GLY A 176 -8.15 0.60 -9.96
CA GLY A 176 -8.95 -0.56 -9.57
C GLY A 176 -9.61 -1.23 -10.77
N PRO A 177 -10.20 -2.43 -10.59
CA PRO A 177 -11.00 -3.10 -11.62
C PRO A 177 -12.30 -2.37 -11.96
N ASP A 178 -12.60 -1.28 -11.25
CA ASP A 178 -13.75 -0.40 -11.44
C ASP A 178 -13.36 0.95 -12.07
N ASP A 179 -12.18 1.03 -12.69
CA ASP A 179 -11.64 2.19 -13.42
C ASP A 179 -11.40 3.47 -12.59
N PHE A 180 -11.57 3.39 -11.26
CA PHE A 180 -11.22 4.49 -10.37
C PHE A 180 -9.74 4.45 -9.99
N LEU A 181 -9.17 5.63 -9.73
CA LEU A 181 -7.83 5.77 -9.20
C LEU A 181 -7.86 5.65 -7.67
N TYR A 182 -7.10 4.70 -7.14
CA TYR A 182 -6.91 4.52 -5.70
C TYR A 182 -5.58 5.14 -5.26
N MET A 183 -5.55 5.73 -4.07
CA MET A 183 -4.34 6.32 -3.49
C MET A 183 -4.24 5.99 -2.01
N THR A 184 -3.08 5.49 -1.55
CA THR A 184 -2.83 5.31 -0.12
C THR A 184 -2.32 6.61 0.51
N VAL A 185 -2.79 6.92 1.72
CA VAL A 185 -2.38 8.09 2.49
C VAL A 185 -2.16 7.65 3.94
N GLY A 186 -0.94 7.79 4.43
CA GLY A 186 -0.66 7.47 5.84
C GLY A 186 -1.23 8.50 6.81
N ASP A 187 -1.15 8.18 8.09
CA ASP A 187 -1.68 9.00 9.19
C ASP A 187 -0.97 10.35 9.34
N GLY A 188 0.12 10.59 8.61
CA GLY A 188 0.90 11.83 8.65
C GLY A 188 1.75 12.00 9.90
N GLY A 189 1.72 11.05 10.84
CA GLY A 189 2.30 11.21 12.16
C GLY A 189 1.67 12.37 12.97
N PRO A 190 2.32 12.80 14.06
CA PRO A 190 3.54 12.23 14.64
C PRO A 190 3.25 10.86 15.29
N GLN A 191 4.26 10.25 15.92
CA GLN A 191 4.09 8.99 16.67
C GLN A 191 2.85 9.02 17.58
N ASP A 192 2.21 7.86 17.73
CA ASP A 192 0.94 7.63 18.44
C ASP A 192 -0.33 8.17 17.75
N ASP A 193 -0.25 8.81 16.57
CA ASP A 193 -1.42 9.41 15.89
C ASP A 193 -2.33 10.18 16.88
N PRO A 194 -1.81 11.26 17.52
CA PRO A 194 -2.53 12.00 18.54
C PRO A 194 -3.79 12.70 18.00
N HIS A 195 -3.91 12.81 16.68
CA HIS A 195 -5.04 13.39 15.98
C HIS A 195 -6.12 12.37 15.64
N CYS A 196 -5.87 11.08 15.90
CA CYS A 196 -6.78 10.00 15.53
C CYS A 196 -7.08 9.94 14.04
N ASN A 197 -6.13 10.32 13.19
CA ASN A 197 -6.29 10.39 11.74
C ASN A 197 -6.77 9.06 11.17
N GLY A 198 -6.28 7.92 11.69
CA GLY A 198 -6.77 6.61 11.25
C GLY A 198 -8.26 6.36 11.52
N GLN A 199 -8.85 7.04 12.52
CA GLN A 199 -10.25 6.87 12.91
C GLN A 199 -11.14 8.10 12.63
N ASP A 200 -10.58 9.20 12.15
CA ASP A 200 -11.30 10.42 11.82
C ASP A 200 -11.80 10.39 10.36
N ALA A 201 -13.11 10.51 10.16
CA ALA A 201 -13.73 10.53 8.84
C ALA A 201 -13.75 11.93 8.18
N SER A 202 -13.16 12.94 8.82
CA SER A 202 -13.08 14.31 8.32
C SER A 202 -11.72 14.67 7.70
N THR A 203 -10.75 13.76 7.74
CA THR A 203 -9.40 13.92 7.20
C THR A 203 -9.10 12.91 6.09
N LEU A 204 -8.15 13.25 5.21
CA LEU A 204 -7.61 12.33 4.21
C LEU A 204 -6.46 11.48 4.77
N HIS A 205 -5.89 11.85 5.92
CA HIS A 205 -4.83 11.07 6.55
C HIS A 205 -5.35 9.72 7.07
N GLY A 206 -4.47 8.72 7.10
CA GLY A 206 -4.77 7.38 7.61
C GLY A 206 -5.84 6.65 6.78
N SER A 207 -5.81 6.82 5.46
CA SER A 207 -6.87 6.40 4.56
C SER A 207 -6.40 5.84 3.21
N ILE A 208 -7.33 5.21 2.51
CA ILE A 208 -7.23 4.88 1.09
C ILE A 208 -8.29 5.71 0.38
N LEU A 209 -7.86 6.56 -0.54
CA LEU A 209 -8.73 7.40 -1.36
C LEU A 209 -9.14 6.67 -2.63
N ARG A 210 -10.28 7.07 -3.21
CA ARG A 210 -10.79 6.59 -4.50
C ARG A 210 -11.41 7.76 -5.27
N LEU A 211 -10.88 8.00 -6.46
CA LEU A 211 -11.18 9.17 -7.28
C LEU A 211 -11.61 8.75 -8.69
N ASP A 212 -12.57 9.47 -9.27
CA ASP A 212 -12.90 9.36 -10.69
C ASP A 212 -12.13 10.41 -11.49
N VAL A 213 -11.16 9.96 -12.28
CA VAL A 213 -10.24 10.83 -13.03
C VAL A 213 -10.42 10.72 -14.54
N ILE A 214 -11.09 9.67 -15.01
CA ILE A 214 -11.17 9.34 -16.44
C ILE A 214 -12.17 10.27 -17.11
N GLY A 215 -11.76 10.90 -18.22
CA GLY A 215 -12.58 11.89 -18.92
C GLY A 215 -12.73 13.24 -18.20
N GLU A 216 -12.23 13.38 -16.97
CA GLU A 216 -12.41 14.57 -16.15
C GLU A 216 -11.32 15.64 -16.38
N LEU A 217 -11.66 16.92 -16.11
CA LEU A 217 -10.67 17.99 -16.11
C LEU A 217 -9.76 17.93 -14.88
N THR A 218 -10.34 17.60 -13.72
CA THR A 218 -9.63 17.31 -12.47
C THR A 218 -9.96 15.87 -12.05
N TYR A 219 -10.96 15.72 -11.20
CA TYR A 219 -11.55 14.47 -10.77
C TYR A 219 -12.95 14.75 -10.21
N THR A 220 -13.77 13.72 -10.11
CA THR A 220 -14.99 13.71 -9.28
C THR A 220 -14.87 12.66 -8.18
N VAL A 221 -15.71 12.77 -7.16
CA VAL A 221 -15.80 11.77 -6.10
C VAL A 221 -16.85 10.73 -6.49
N PRO A 222 -16.51 9.43 -6.55
CA PRO A 222 -17.49 8.39 -6.82
C PRO A 222 -18.62 8.43 -5.79
N VAL A 223 -19.87 8.43 -6.26
CA VAL A 223 -21.06 8.47 -5.39
C VAL A 223 -21.17 7.25 -4.46
N SER A 224 -20.42 6.19 -4.76
CA SER A 224 -20.29 4.97 -3.96
C SER A 224 -19.23 5.05 -2.86
N ASN A 225 -18.53 6.18 -2.69
CA ASN A 225 -17.65 6.39 -1.54
C ASN A 225 -18.47 6.51 -0.24
N ALA A 226 -17.86 6.19 0.90
CA ALA A 226 -18.57 6.13 2.18
C ALA A 226 -18.84 7.51 2.80
N PHE A 227 -18.03 8.51 2.43
CA PHE A 227 -18.00 9.82 3.09
C PHE A 227 -18.36 10.98 2.16
N VAL A 228 -19.11 10.71 1.08
CA VAL A 228 -19.41 11.66 -0.01
C VAL A 228 -20.00 13.02 0.41
N SER A 229 -20.61 13.11 1.59
CA SER A 229 -21.17 14.37 2.13
C SER A 229 -20.28 15.06 3.17
N GLY A 230 -19.11 14.48 3.47
CA GLY A 230 -18.16 14.96 4.46
C GLY A 230 -17.04 15.81 3.88
N GLN A 231 -16.09 16.21 4.73
CA GLN A 231 -14.91 17.00 4.33
C GLN A 231 -13.83 16.14 3.62
N ALA A 232 -13.91 14.82 3.79
CA ALA A 232 -13.00 13.84 3.21
C ALA A 232 -13.77 12.88 2.29
N ALA A 233 -14.48 13.43 1.31
CA ALA A 233 -15.38 12.70 0.42
C ALA A 233 -14.64 11.65 -0.45
N GLU A 234 -13.36 11.87 -0.69
CA GLU A 234 -12.44 11.01 -1.43
C GLU A 234 -12.14 9.69 -0.71
N VAL A 235 -12.37 9.61 0.60
CA VAL A 235 -12.04 8.42 1.41
C VAL A 235 -12.93 7.24 1.02
N TRP A 236 -12.27 6.15 0.62
CA TRP A 236 -12.90 4.86 0.35
C TRP A 236 -12.73 3.88 1.52
N ALA A 237 -11.57 3.86 2.16
CA ALA A 237 -11.32 3.10 3.40
C ALA A 237 -10.42 3.91 4.34
N ARG A 238 -10.44 3.58 5.62
CA ARG A 238 -9.64 4.26 6.66
C ARG A 238 -9.02 3.27 7.63
N GLY A 239 -8.32 3.77 8.63
CA GLY A 239 -7.74 2.96 9.70
C GLY A 239 -6.43 2.34 9.30
N VAL A 240 -5.63 3.03 8.48
CA VAL A 240 -4.28 2.62 8.08
C VAL A 240 -3.24 3.58 8.66
N ARG A 241 -2.02 3.11 8.93
CA ARG A 241 -0.95 3.89 9.54
C ARG A 241 0.00 4.47 8.50
N SER A 242 0.76 3.61 7.84
CA SER A 242 1.75 3.95 6.82
C SER A 242 1.69 2.91 5.69
N PRO A 243 0.60 2.89 4.90
CA PRO A 243 0.38 1.98 3.78
C PRO A 243 1.36 2.24 2.62
N TRP A 244 2.43 1.44 2.51
CA TRP A 244 3.58 1.73 1.66
C TRP A 244 3.42 1.32 0.19
N ARG A 245 3.15 0.03 -0.08
CA ARG A 245 2.79 -0.49 -1.41
C ARG A 245 1.49 -1.26 -1.33
N ALA A 246 0.72 -1.12 -2.40
CA ALA A 246 -0.48 -1.90 -2.64
C ALA A 246 -0.47 -2.47 -4.06
N SER A 247 -1.38 -3.39 -4.34
CA SER A 247 -1.70 -3.82 -5.69
C SER A 247 -3.09 -4.41 -5.73
N PHE A 248 -3.75 -4.23 -6.88
CA PHE A 248 -4.93 -5.03 -7.20
C PHE A 248 -4.49 -6.35 -7.82
N ASP A 249 -5.06 -7.45 -7.35
CA ASP A 249 -4.93 -8.72 -8.04
C ASP A 249 -5.74 -8.68 -9.34
N ARG A 250 -5.05 -8.69 -10.49
CA ARG A 250 -5.69 -8.69 -11.83
C ARG A 250 -6.61 -9.88 -12.08
N GLY A 251 -6.46 -10.98 -11.32
CA GLY A 251 -7.30 -12.18 -11.45
C GLY A 251 -8.61 -12.10 -10.67
N THR A 252 -8.61 -11.47 -9.48
CA THR A 252 -9.78 -11.47 -8.58
C THR A 252 -10.37 -10.08 -8.37
N GLY A 253 -9.59 -9.02 -8.51
CA GLY A 253 -9.94 -7.64 -8.17
C GLY A 253 -9.73 -7.28 -6.69
N ASP A 254 -9.12 -8.17 -5.90
CA ASP A 254 -8.81 -7.90 -4.50
C ASP A 254 -7.70 -6.84 -4.39
N LEU A 255 -7.83 -5.90 -3.45
CA LEU A 255 -6.76 -4.98 -3.08
C LEU A 255 -5.93 -5.58 -1.95
N TYR A 256 -4.62 -5.70 -2.15
CA TYR A 256 -3.66 -6.06 -1.11
C TYR A 256 -2.74 -4.88 -0.82
N PHE A 257 -2.34 -4.71 0.44
CA PHE A 257 -1.35 -3.68 0.80
C PHE A 257 -0.57 -4.04 2.06
N GLY A 258 0.67 -3.55 2.14
CA GLY A 258 1.45 -3.56 3.38
C GLY A 258 1.22 -2.28 4.16
N ASP A 259 0.96 -2.40 5.46
CA ASP A 259 0.83 -1.27 6.37
C ASP A 259 1.92 -1.34 7.45
N VAL A 260 2.86 -0.39 7.40
CA VAL A 260 3.96 -0.34 8.36
C VAL A 260 3.39 0.03 9.73
N GLY A 261 3.53 -0.85 10.70
CA GLY A 261 3.00 -0.61 12.04
C GLY A 261 3.93 0.25 12.90
N TYR A 262 3.60 0.33 14.19
CA TYR A 262 4.17 1.34 15.08
C TYR A 262 5.37 0.83 15.87
N ASN A 263 5.12 0.00 16.88
CA ASN A 263 6.14 -0.45 17.85
C ASN A 263 6.37 -1.95 17.79
N ASP A 264 5.35 -2.73 17.48
CA ASP A 264 5.34 -4.16 17.77
C ASP A 264 5.02 -5.00 16.53
N TRP A 265 4.17 -4.53 15.61
CA TRP A 265 3.64 -5.37 14.53
C TRP A 265 3.71 -4.73 13.16
N GLU A 266 3.86 -5.59 12.16
CA GLU A 266 3.74 -5.28 10.75
C GLU A 266 2.54 -6.02 10.15
N GLU A 267 1.90 -5.45 9.12
CA GLU A 267 0.65 -6.00 8.57
C GLU A 267 0.63 -6.12 7.04
N ILE A 268 0.08 -7.24 6.55
CA ILE A 268 -0.50 -7.32 5.22
C ILE A 268 -2.02 -7.33 5.35
N ASN A 269 -2.65 -6.36 4.69
CA ASN A 269 -4.09 -6.18 4.69
C ASN A 269 -4.67 -6.53 3.32
N ARG A 270 -5.95 -6.92 3.30
CA ARG A 270 -6.70 -7.26 2.08
C ARG A 270 -8.10 -6.66 2.12
N ALA A 271 -8.49 -6.03 1.02
CA ALA A 271 -9.86 -5.64 0.73
C ALA A 271 -10.40 -6.55 -0.39
N PRO A 272 -11.35 -7.47 -0.10
CA PRO A 272 -11.91 -8.33 -1.12
C PRO A 272 -12.55 -7.55 -2.27
N ALA A 273 -12.48 -8.08 -3.49
CA ALA A 273 -13.12 -7.51 -4.66
C ALA A 273 -14.61 -7.26 -4.41
N GLY A 274 -15.10 -6.09 -4.84
CA GLY A 274 -16.50 -5.69 -4.62
C GLY A 274 -16.83 -5.29 -3.17
N SER A 275 -15.84 -5.16 -2.28
CA SER A 275 -16.06 -4.56 -0.95
C SER A 275 -16.70 -3.18 -1.09
N ALA A 276 -17.74 -2.92 -0.29
CA ALA A 276 -18.29 -1.58 -0.15
C ALA A 276 -17.23 -0.64 0.46
N ALA A 277 -17.32 0.64 0.10
CA ALA A 277 -16.54 1.68 0.77
C ALA A 277 -16.88 1.74 2.28
N GLY A 278 -15.98 2.31 3.06
CA GLY A 278 -16.12 2.49 4.51
C GLY A 278 -15.43 1.42 5.33
N LEU A 279 -14.56 0.60 4.72
CA LEU A 279 -13.72 -0.33 5.46
C LEU A 279 -12.84 0.41 6.47
N ASN A 280 -12.65 -0.19 7.64
CA ASN A 280 -11.81 0.34 8.71
C ASN A 280 -10.76 -0.70 9.09
N PHE A 281 -9.49 -0.46 8.80
CA PHE A 281 -8.38 -1.38 9.09
C PHE A 281 -7.84 -1.26 10.52
N GLY A 282 -8.45 -0.41 11.35
CA GLY A 282 -8.28 -0.45 12.79
C GLY A 282 -7.21 0.47 13.37
N TRP A 283 -6.26 0.99 12.59
CA TRP A 283 -5.29 1.97 13.12
C TRP A 283 -6.00 3.27 13.56
N ASN A 284 -5.70 3.88 14.70
CA ASN A 284 -4.70 3.47 15.69
C ASN A 284 -5.29 2.69 16.87
N ARG A 285 -6.51 2.15 16.79
CA ARG A 285 -7.14 1.31 17.84
C ARG A 285 -6.51 -0.07 17.92
N PHE A 286 -6.02 -0.58 16.78
CA PHE A 286 -5.32 -1.85 16.67
C PHE A 286 -3.99 -1.65 15.96
N GLU A 287 -3.00 -2.43 16.39
CA GLU A 287 -1.72 -2.65 15.73
C GLU A 287 -1.52 -4.17 15.64
N GLY A 288 -1.61 -4.73 14.44
CA GLY A 288 -1.71 -6.17 14.27
C GLY A 288 -2.94 -6.74 14.99
N PRO A 289 -2.80 -7.87 15.69
CA PRO A 289 -3.89 -8.46 16.46
C PRO A 289 -4.13 -7.76 17.81
N MET A 290 -3.38 -6.71 18.16
CA MET A 290 -3.36 -6.13 19.49
C MET A 290 -4.10 -4.79 19.54
N ALA A 291 -4.97 -4.62 20.53
CA ALA A 291 -5.51 -3.31 20.85
C ALA A 291 -4.39 -2.40 21.37
N THR A 292 -4.31 -1.18 20.86
CA THR A 292 -3.35 -0.18 21.35
C THR A 292 -3.83 0.33 22.71
N SER A 293 -2.96 0.24 23.73
CA SER A 293 -3.35 0.51 25.12
C SER A 293 -3.26 1.99 25.51
N THR A 294 -2.68 2.82 24.66
CA THR A 294 -2.24 4.19 25.00
C THR A 294 -3.13 5.28 24.43
N ILE A 295 -4.06 4.99 23.50
CA ILE A 295 -4.74 6.03 22.71
C ILE A 295 -6.27 5.94 22.79
N SER A 296 -6.90 7.08 23.11
CA SER A 296 -8.36 7.24 23.21
C SER A 296 -8.97 7.83 21.93
N CYS A 297 -8.83 7.12 20.80
CA CYS A 297 -9.51 7.51 19.56
C CYS A 297 -10.96 7.00 19.51
N PRO A 298 -11.84 7.66 18.74
CA PRO A 298 -13.22 7.20 18.56
C PRO A 298 -13.26 5.73 18.12
N ASP A 299 -14.05 4.93 18.83
CA ASP A 299 -14.21 3.51 18.52
C ASP A 299 -15.29 3.34 17.45
N ASN A 300 -14.88 2.91 16.26
CA ASN A 300 -15.76 2.85 15.09
C ASN A 300 -15.71 1.47 14.40
N PRO A 301 -16.18 0.39 15.06
CA PRO A 301 -16.31 -0.92 14.43
C PRO A 301 -17.35 -0.92 13.29
N PRO A 302 -17.34 -1.92 12.39
CA PRO A 302 -16.48 -3.10 12.41
C PRO A 302 -15.06 -2.83 11.87
N TYR A 303 -14.09 -3.57 12.40
CA TYR A 303 -12.69 -3.53 11.95
C TYR A 303 -12.38 -4.70 11.03
N GLN A 304 -11.53 -4.44 10.04
CA GLN A 304 -10.92 -5.46 9.20
C GLN A 304 -9.63 -5.93 9.84
N THR A 305 -9.48 -7.25 9.94
CA THR A 305 -8.24 -7.85 10.44
C THR A 305 -7.24 -8.02 9.30
N ALA A 306 -5.97 -7.76 9.57
CA ALA A 306 -4.88 -8.11 8.68
C ALA A 306 -4.91 -9.62 8.35
N ILE A 307 -4.55 -9.96 7.11
CA ILE A 307 -4.45 -11.36 6.67
C ILE A 307 -3.12 -11.98 7.10
N VAL A 308 -2.11 -11.14 7.35
CA VAL A 308 -0.83 -11.53 7.99
C VAL A 308 -0.42 -10.44 8.95
N SER A 309 0.01 -10.83 10.15
CA SER A 309 0.68 -9.93 11.10
C SER A 309 1.90 -10.60 11.70
N TYR A 310 3.01 -9.87 11.83
CA TYR A 310 4.26 -10.38 12.39
C TYR A 310 4.94 -9.33 13.26
N THR A 311 5.76 -9.78 14.22
CA THR A 311 6.37 -8.85 15.17
C THR A 311 7.66 -8.25 14.64
N HIS A 312 8.07 -7.12 15.24
CA HIS A 312 9.37 -6.48 14.99
C HIS A 312 10.60 -7.34 15.31
N ALA A 313 10.43 -8.50 15.94
CA ALA A 313 11.48 -9.51 16.06
C ALA A 313 11.79 -10.23 14.73
N VAL A 314 10.85 -10.21 13.77
CA VAL A 314 10.94 -10.89 12.49
C VAL A 314 11.23 -9.92 11.33
N GLY A 315 10.57 -8.75 11.34
CA GLY A 315 10.79 -7.64 10.41
C GLY A 315 10.05 -6.40 10.92
N ASN A 316 10.43 -5.22 10.47
CA ASN A 316 10.04 -3.94 11.10
C ASN A 316 9.78 -2.81 10.09
N SER A 317 9.50 -3.17 8.83
CA SER A 317 9.00 -2.23 7.84
C SER A 317 8.43 -3.02 6.66
N VAL A 318 7.18 -3.48 6.76
CA VAL A 318 6.52 -4.21 5.68
C VAL A 318 6.35 -3.33 4.45
N ILE A 319 6.57 -3.92 3.28
CA ILE A 319 6.45 -3.20 2.01
C ILE A 319 5.05 -3.38 1.43
N GLY A 320 4.53 -4.60 1.46
CA GLY A 320 3.47 -5.06 0.55
C GLY A 320 4.07 -5.70 -0.71
N GLY A 321 3.24 -5.99 -1.70
CA GLY A 321 3.69 -6.59 -2.96
C GLY A 321 2.55 -6.98 -3.89
N TYR A 322 2.66 -8.12 -4.57
CA TYR A 322 1.85 -8.48 -5.75
C TYR A 322 1.44 -9.94 -5.75
N VAL A 323 0.24 -10.21 -6.25
CA VAL A 323 -0.17 -11.56 -6.64
C VAL A 323 0.54 -11.94 -7.93
N TYR A 324 1.22 -13.09 -7.96
CA TYR A 324 1.87 -13.55 -9.19
C TYR A 324 0.81 -13.91 -10.24
N ARG A 325 0.85 -13.18 -11.36
CA ARG A 325 0.02 -13.39 -12.55
C ARG A 325 0.84 -13.61 -13.83
N GLY A 326 2.15 -13.82 -13.70
CA GLY A 326 3.06 -14.12 -14.79
C GLY A 326 2.83 -15.45 -15.50
N TYR A 327 3.26 -15.55 -16.75
CA TYR A 327 3.05 -16.74 -17.57
C TYR A 327 4.17 -17.78 -17.41
N ALA A 328 5.36 -17.37 -16.94
CA ALA A 328 6.54 -18.23 -16.90
C ALA A 328 6.43 -19.37 -15.86
N TYR A 329 5.72 -19.13 -14.75
CA TYR A 329 5.61 -20.06 -13.62
C TYR A 329 4.14 -20.32 -13.25
N PRO A 330 3.40 -21.14 -14.03
CA PRO A 330 1.95 -21.34 -13.81
C PRO A 330 1.55 -21.83 -12.42
N TRP A 331 2.43 -22.54 -11.71
CA TRP A 331 2.17 -23.03 -10.36
C TRP A 331 2.30 -21.95 -9.27
N LEU A 332 2.84 -20.76 -9.59
CA LEU A 332 2.84 -19.58 -8.72
C LEU A 332 1.57 -18.74 -8.84
N GLN A 333 0.68 -19.06 -9.78
CA GLN A 333 -0.52 -18.27 -10.04
C GLN A 333 -1.39 -18.13 -8.79
N GLY A 334 -1.70 -16.88 -8.42
CA GLY A 334 -2.56 -16.58 -7.28
C GLY A 334 -1.83 -16.50 -5.93
N LEU A 335 -0.51 -16.71 -5.89
CA LEU A 335 0.28 -16.52 -4.67
C LEU A 335 0.67 -15.05 -4.50
N TYR A 336 0.47 -14.49 -3.32
CA TYR A 336 0.82 -13.09 -3.02
C TYR A 336 2.23 -13.00 -2.43
N PHE A 337 3.12 -12.29 -3.12
CA PHE A 337 4.48 -12.05 -2.69
C PHE A 337 4.56 -10.69 -2.00
N TYR A 338 5.26 -10.64 -0.87
CA TYR A 338 5.57 -9.38 -0.19
C TYR A 338 6.97 -9.41 0.40
N GLY A 339 7.46 -8.22 0.76
CA GLY A 339 8.75 -8.05 1.40
C GLY A 339 8.69 -7.16 2.63
N ASP A 340 9.82 -7.09 3.32
CA ASP A 340 10.06 -6.20 4.45
C ASP A 340 11.40 -5.48 4.24
N TYR A 341 11.36 -4.15 4.27
CA TYR A 341 12.52 -3.30 3.98
C TYR A 341 13.62 -3.49 5.03
N GLY A 342 13.25 -3.50 6.31
CA GLY A 342 14.23 -3.48 7.39
C GLY A 342 14.99 -4.79 7.55
N SER A 343 14.30 -5.93 7.42
CA SER A 343 14.91 -7.26 7.47
C SER A 343 15.47 -7.73 6.13
N GLY A 344 14.95 -7.22 5.01
CA GLY A 344 15.25 -7.72 3.66
C GLY A 344 14.62 -9.08 3.33
N ARG A 345 13.70 -9.59 4.17
CA ARG A 345 13.03 -10.87 3.92
C ARG A 345 11.98 -10.73 2.82
N LEU A 346 11.74 -11.82 2.10
CA LEU A 346 10.59 -12.00 1.23
C LEU A 346 9.73 -13.17 1.74
N ALA A 347 8.44 -13.07 1.50
CA ALA A 347 7.47 -14.08 1.91
C ALA A 347 6.34 -14.23 0.88
N ILE A 348 5.64 -15.35 0.98
CA ILE A 348 4.50 -15.71 0.16
C ILE A 348 3.29 -15.91 1.06
N VAL A 349 2.13 -15.43 0.63
CA VAL A 349 0.83 -15.76 1.19
C VAL A 349 0.07 -16.66 0.21
N GLU A 350 -0.36 -17.81 0.70
CA GLU A 350 -1.15 -18.80 -0.03
C GLU A 350 -2.59 -18.80 0.47
N PRO A 351 -3.60 -18.80 -0.41
CA PRO A 351 -4.98 -19.02 -0.01
C PRO A 351 -5.18 -20.48 0.42
N THR A 352 -5.59 -20.70 1.67
CA THR A 352 -5.85 -22.05 2.23
C THR A 352 -7.34 -22.39 2.31
N GLY A 353 -8.20 -21.40 2.08
CA GLY A 353 -9.66 -21.53 2.05
C GLY A 353 -10.34 -20.18 1.90
N PRO A 354 -11.69 -20.12 1.89
CA PRO A 354 -12.42 -18.86 1.82
C PRO A 354 -12.05 -17.92 2.99
N GLY A 355 -11.34 -16.83 2.68
CA GLY A 355 -10.87 -15.86 3.67
C GLY A 355 -9.73 -16.34 4.58
N GLN A 356 -9.18 -17.52 4.33
CA GLN A 356 -8.06 -18.09 5.09
C GLN A 356 -6.79 -18.11 4.25
N VAL A 357 -5.68 -17.78 4.90
CA VAL A 357 -4.37 -17.77 4.25
C VAL A 357 -3.32 -18.46 5.13
N ALA A 358 -2.23 -18.89 4.51
CA ALA A 358 -1.00 -19.30 5.18
C ALA A 358 0.17 -18.48 4.61
N ALA A 359 1.09 -18.07 5.47
CA ALA A 359 2.30 -17.38 5.06
C ALA A 359 3.53 -18.31 5.15
N SER A 360 4.45 -18.19 4.19
CA SER A 360 5.71 -18.92 4.12
C SER A 360 6.86 -17.98 3.79
N ILE A 361 8.01 -18.15 4.46
CA ILE A 361 9.19 -17.31 4.27
C ILE A 361 10.08 -17.87 3.16
N LEU A 362 10.52 -17.03 2.23
CA LEU A 362 11.49 -17.42 1.21
C LEU A 362 12.89 -17.56 1.83
N THR A 363 13.65 -18.56 1.36
CA THR A 363 15.01 -18.79 1.85
C THR A 363 15.97 -17.66 1.45
N GLN A 364 15.76 -17.05 0.29
CA GLN A 364 16.55 -15.90 -0.12
C GLN A 364 16.14 -14.67 0.69
N THR A 365 17.12 -14.05 1.34
CA THR A 365 17.00 -12.73 1.95
C THR A 365 17.89 -11.74 1.21
N PHE A 366 17.52 -10.47 1.30
CA PHE A 366 18.34 -9.34 0.87
C PHE A 366 19.04 -8.72 2.08
N GLY A 367 19.95 -7.79 1.84
CA GLY A 367 20.54 -7.01 2.92
C GLY A 367 19.46 -6.22 3.69
N THR A 368 19.75 -5.86 4.93
CA THR A 368 18.85 -5.00 5.71
C THR A 368 18.75 -3.62 5.08
N ASN A 369 17.56 -3.01 5.12
CA ASN A 369 17.29 -1.68 4.57
C ASN A 369 17.62 -1.57 3.07
N THR A 370 17.34 -2.64 2.28
CA THR A 370 17.70 -2.67 0.85
C THR A 370 16.51 -2.73 -0.09
N ILE A 371 15.59 -3.68 0.06
CA ILE A 371 14.44 -3.83 -0.85
C ILE A 371 13.40 -2.78 -0.48
N SER A 372 13.07 -1.91 -1.42
CA SER A 372 12.13 -0.80 -1.24
C SER A 372 10.74 -1.12 -1.81
N SER A 373 10.66 -2.07 -2.75
CA SER A 373 9.42 -2.43 -3.43
C SER A 373 9.51 -3.81 -4.10
N LEU A 374 8.36 -4.39 -4.35
CA LEU A 374 8.17 -5.32 -5.48
C LEU A 374 7.52 -4.56 -6.65
N GLY A 375 7.50 -5.16 -7.84
CA GLY A 375 6.84 -4.64 -9.03
C GLY A 375 6.60 -5.76 -10.05
N GLU A 376 5.83 -5.47 -11.09
CA GLU A 376 5.60 -6.41 -12.20
C GLU A 376 5.86 -5.76 -13.57
N ASP A 377 6.19 -6.59 -14.55
CA ASP A 377 6.19 -6.19 -15.97
C ASP A 377 4.81 -6.41 -16.61
N ALA A 378 4.63 -5.99 -17.87
CA ALA A 378 3.36 -6.13 -18.60
C ALA A 378 2.86 -7.59 -18.71
N ARG A 379 3.75 -8.57 -18.51
CA ARG A 379 3.41 -10.00 -18.52
C ARG A 379 3.06 -10.54 -17.13
N GLY A 380 3.19 -9.75 -16.07
CA GLY A 380 2.98 -10.18 -14.69
C GLY A 380 4.16 -10.91 -14.07
N GLU A 381 5.34 -10.85 -14.68
CA GLU A 381 6.54 -11.37 -14.04
C GLU A 381 7.00 -10.42 -12.94
N LEU A 382 7.39 -10.97 -11.79
CA LEU A 382 7.68 -10.18 -10.60
C LEU A 382 9.16 -9.77 -10.52
N TYR A 383 9.37 -8.59 -9.93
CA TYR A 383 10.65 -7.99 -9.70
C TYR A 383 10.74 -7.50 -8.25
N ALA A 384 11.94 -7.61 -7.66
CA ALA A 384 12.29 -6.91 -6.42
C ALA A 384 13.14 -5.69 -6.76
N VAL A 385 12.84 -4.56 -6.13
CA VAL A 385 13.52 -3.28 -6.34
C VAL A 385 14.33 -2.95 -5.10
N SER A 386 15.63 -2.71 -5.26
CA SER A 386 16.48 -2.26 -4.16
C SER A 386 16.76 -0.77 -4.25
N LEU A 387 16.59 -0.07 -3.13
CA LEU A 387 16.98 1.33 -2.94
C LEU A 387 18.48 1.57 -3.21
N LEU A 388 19.31 0.52 -3.28
CA LEU A 388 20.72 0.61 -3.63
C LEU A 388 20.97 0.62 -5.16
N GLY A 389 19.93 0.72 -5.98
CA GLY A 389 20.05 0.88 -7.44
C GLY A 389 20.03 -0.43 -8.24
N THR A 390 19.64 -1.55 -7.62
CA THR A 390 19.54 -2.85 -8.30
C THR A 390 18.09 -3.30 -8.42
N VAL A 391 17.70 -3.81 -9.60
CA VAL A 391 16.43 -4.52 -9.82
C VAL A 391 16.73 -5.99 -10.06
N TYR A 392 15.97 -6.85 -9.38
CA TYR A 392 16.10 -8.30 -9.44
C TYR A 392 14.84 -8.90 -10.06
N ARG A 393 14.98 -9.82 -10.99
CA ARG A 393 13.86 -10.55 -11.60
C ARG A 393 13.64 -11.88 -10.87
N MET A 394 12.39 -12.18 -10.54
CA MET A 394 12.00 -13.45 -9.97
C MET A 394 12.14 -14.58 -11.01
N SER A 395 12.60 -15.72 -10.54
CA SER A 395 12.67 -16.96 -11.31
C SER A 395 12.42 -18.16 -10.41
N SER A 396 12.13 -19.31 -11.02
CA SER A 396 12.09 -20.58 -10.31
C SER A 396 12.67 -21.73 -11.13
N ASP A 397 13.13 -22.76 -10.43
CA ASP A 397 13.69 -24.00 -10.99
C ASP A 397 12.65 -24.87 -11.73
N LEU A 398 11.36 -24.66 -11.48
CA LEU A 398 10.27 -25.27 -12.26
C LEU A 398 9.56 -24.23 -13.13
N GLY A 399 10.19 -23.79 -14.21
CA GLY A 399 9.60 -22.90 -15.22
C GLY A 399 9.10 -23.62 -16.46
N LEU A 400 8.22 -22.97 -17.22
CA LEU A 400 8.06 -23.31 -18.64
C LEU A 400 9.42 -23.10 -19.35
N PRO A 401 9.81 -23.96 -20.31
CA PRO A 401 10.98 -23.68 -21.13
C PRO A 401 10.80 -22.31 -21.80
N PRO A 402 11.87 -21.49 -21.94
CA PRO A 402 11.77 -20.23 -22.65
C PRO A 402 11.11 -20.48 -24.00
N ARG A 403 9.99 -19.79 -24.29
CA ARG A 403 9.43 -19.84 -25.65
C ARG A 403 10.51 -19.33 -26.58
N ALA A 404 11.06 -20.22 -27.40
CA ALA A 404 11.86 -19.79 -28.54
C ALA A 404 11.00 -18.81 -29.33
N TYR A 405 11.51 -17.61 -29.58
CA TYR A 405 10.91 -16.65 -30.49
C TYR A 405 10.71 -17.37 -31.83
N ILE A 406 9.46 -17.69 -32.18
CA ILE A 406 9.11 -18.18 -33.51
C ILE A 406 8.88 -16.92 -34.34
N PRO A 407 9.78 -16.57 -35.28
CA PRO A 407 9.49 -15.47 -36.19
C PRO A 407 8.21 -15.83 -36.93
N SER A 408 7.28 -14.87 -37.02
CA SER A 408 6.03 -15.03 -37.73
C SER A 408 6.26 -15.66 -39.10
N VAL A 409 5.64 -16.82 -39.32
CA VAL A 409 5.56 -17.42 -40.65
C VAL A 409 4.76 -16.45 -41.50
N VAL A 410 5.44 -15.76 -42.41
CA VAL A 410 4.81 -15.05 -43.51
C VAL A 410 4.06 -16.10 -44.33
N HIS A 411 2.73 -16.08 -44.26
CA HIS A 411 1.91 -16.85 -45.18
C HIS A 411 1.85 -16.14 -46.54
N PRO A 412 1.90 -16.90 -47.65
CA PRO A 412 2.08 -16.39 -49.02
C PRO A 412 0.89 -15.59 -49.56
#